data_AF-A0A8J8J9Q6-F1
#
_entry.id   AF-A0A8J8J9Q6-F1
#
_cell.length_a   1.000
_cell.length_b   1.000
_cell.length_c   1.000
_cell.angle_alpha   90.00
_cell.angle_beta   90.00
_cell.angle_gamma   90.00
#
_symmetry.space_group_name_H-M   'P 1'
#
loop_
_entity.id
_entity.type
_entity.pdbx_description
1 polymer ?
#
loop_
_entity_poly.entity_id
_entity_poly.type
_entity_poly.pdbx_seq_one_letter_code
_entity_poly.pdbx_strand_id
1 'polypeptide(L)'
;MDELEFCIKSMSYPLGMSIEGLRRERGRVATISGDTLVVPEAPLAVRCYLTALAVFASLDMVDRKRLSDDYRRFEEFRLKILGSELGNAVGRYLREPWEQIRVETPTSIDWLEFERRRENVRPHLKRLVGLWERTRNRSEFLAGADFLSELSVDDALLLSYLSGEAGIRELVNAALGKHNGDFREMVVRYFRALRG
;
A
#
# COMPACT_ATOMS: atom_id res chain seq x y z
N MET A 1 -12.20 2.32 2.74
CA MET A 1 -10.82 1.86 2.95
C MET A 1 -10.53 1.83 4.44
N ASP A 2 -10.06 0.68 4.94
CA ASP A 2 -9.56 0.53 6.32
C ASP A 2 -8.03 0.64 6.37
N GLU A 3 -7.45 0.59 7.58
CA GLU A 3 -6.00 0.70 7.78
C GLU A 3 -5.20 -0.44 7.14
N LEU A 4 -5.79 -1.62 6.97
CA LEU A 4 -5.13 -2.78 6.36
C LEU A 4 -5.07 -2.63 4.84
N GLU A 5 -6.18 -2.26 4.21
CA GLU A 5 -6.25 -1.93 2.79
C GLU A 5 -5.32 -0.76 2.46
N PHE A 6 -5.35 0.30 3.26
CA PHE A 6 -4.45 1.45 3.11
C PHE A 6 -2.97 1.02 3.17
N CYS A 7 -2.63 0.18 4.15
CA CYS A 7 -1.27 -0.32 4.35
C CYS A 7 -0.76 -1.11 3.15
N ILE A 8 -1.59 -2.02 2.62
CA ILE A 8 -1.20 -2.88 1.49
C ILE A 8 -1.08 -2.05 0.22
N LYS A 9 -2.05 -1.15 -0.06
CA LYS A 9 -1.97 -0.23 -1.21
C LYS A 9 -0.77 0.72 -1.16
N SER A 10 -0.35 1.12 0.04
CA SER A 10 0.85 1.95 0.23
C SER A 10 2.14 1.21 -0.17
N MET A 11 2.18 -0.12 -0.01
CA MET A 11 3.30 -0.95 -0.43
C MET A 11 3.19 -1.35 -1.91
N SER A 12 2.01 -1.82 -2.33
CA SER A 12 1.67 -2.20 -3.70
C SER A 12 0.20 -1.92 -3.97
N TYR A 13 -0.06 -0.92 -4.82
CA TYR A 13 -1.43 -0.56 -5.15
C TYR A 13 -2.19 -1.70 -5.86
N PRO A 14 -1.64 -2.36 -6.90
CA PRO A 14 -2.34 -3.46 -7.57
C PRO A 14 -2.65 -4.63 -6.62
N LEU A 15 -1.74 -4.95 -5.70
CA LEU A 15 -1.99 -6.00 -4.72
C LEU A 15 -3.09 -5.61 -3.72
N GLY A 16 -3.11 -4.34 -3.32
CA GLY A 16 -4.16 -3.80 -2.46
C GLY A 16 -5.53 -3.76 -3.11
N MET A 17 -5.60 -3.66 -4.46
CA MET A 17 -6.85 -3.81 -5.19
C MET A 17 -7.44 -5.22 -5.05
N SER A 18 -6.59 -6.26 -5.03
CA SER A 18 -7.03 -7.66 -4.91
C SER A 18 -7.72 -7.98 -3.58
N ILE A 19 -7.66 -7.09 -2.58
CA ILE A 19 -8.34 -7.28 -1.28
C ILE A 19 -9.51 -6.32 -1.07
N GLU A 20 -9.82 -5.48 -2.06
CA GLU A 20 -10.99 -4.62 -2.03
C GLU A 20 -12.26 -5.48 -2.06
N GLY A 21 -13.25 -5.13 -1.22
CA GLY A 21 -14.53 -5.84 -1.19
C GLY A 21 -14.50 -7.26 -0.60
N LEU A 22 -13.32 -7.84 -0.33
CA LEU A 22 -13.21 -9.14 0.32
C LEU A 22 -13.78 -9.08 1.75
N ARG A 23 -14.58 -10.09 2.09
CA ARG A 23 -15.11 -10.29 3.43
C ARG A 23 -13.96 -10.58 4.39
N ARG A 24 -13.89 -9.84 5.50
CA ARG A 24 -12.83 -9.98 6.50
C ARG A 24 -13.29 -10.92 7.61
N GLU A 25 -12.55 -12.00 7.80
CA GLU A 25 -12.74 -12.92 8.91
C GLU A 25 -11.52 -12.93 9.83
N ARG A 26 -11.73 -13.23 11.12
CA ARG A 26 -10.63 -13.38 12.07
C ARG A 26 -10.19 -14.83 12.09
N GLY A 27 -8.89 -15.05 12.16
CA GLY A 27 -8.33 -16.39 12.30
C GLY A 27 -6.95 -16.41 12.92
N ARG A 28 -6.31 -17.58 12.88
CA ARG A 28 -4.93 -17.77 13.38
C ARG A 28 -3.88 -17.49 12.32
N VAL A 29 -4.21 -17.72 11.05
CA VAL A 29 -3.31 -17.72 9.90
C VAL A 29 -3.89 -16.78 8.85
N ALA A 30 -3.04 -16.06 8.12
CA ALA A 30 -3.49 -15.25 7.00
C ALA A 30 -3.90 -16.16 5.84
N THR A 31 -5.18 -16.12 5.46
CA THR A 31 -5.73 -17.00 4.41
C THR A 31 -6.45 -16.19 3.34
N ILE A 32 -6.17 -16.52 2.08
CA ILE A 32 -6.92 -16.05 0.92
C ILE A 32 -7.73 -17.23 0.35
N SER A 33 -9.06 -17.06 0.31
CA SER A 33 -10.01 -18.07 -0.16
C SER A 33 -11.22 -17.39 -0.81
N GLY A 34 -11.31 -17.45 -2.14
CA GLY A 34 -12.39 -16.82 -2.92
C GLY A 34 -12.66 -15.35 -2.55
N ASP A 35 -13.85 -15.08 -2.01
CA ASP A 35 -14.33 -13.76 -1.61
C ASP A 35 -13.95 -13.36 -0.17
N THR A 36 -13.14 -14.19 0.50
CA THR A 36 -12.86 -14.09 1.93
C THR A 36 -11.35 -13.96 2.19
N LEU A 37 -11.01 -13.01 3.05
CA LEU A 37 -9.66 -12.82 3.59
C LEU A 37 -9.70 -13.01 5.11
N VAL A 38 -9.07 -14.10 5.55
CA VAL A 38 -8.85 -14.37 6.97
C VAL A 38 -7.61 -13.61 7.42
N VAL A 39 -7.77 -12.75 8.41
CA VAL A 39 -6.72 -11.91 8.96
C VAL A 39 -6.35 -12.40 10.36
N PRO A 40 -5.06 -12.61 10.67
CA PRO A 40 -4.64 -13.06 11.98
C PRO A 40 -4.88 -11.99 13.07
N GLU A 41 -5.23 -12.43 14.28
CA GLU A 41 -5.28 -11.57 15.46
C GLU A 41 -3.86 -11.21 15.94
N ALA A 42 -3.24 -10.26 15.24
CA ALA A 42 -1.88 -9.77 15.52
C ALA A 42 -1.84 -8.22 15.45
N PRO A 43 -0.74 -7.54 15.80
CA PRO A 43 -0.62 -6.10 15.54
C PRO A 43 -0.78 -5.75 14.04
N LEU A 44 -1.21 -4.53 13.71
CA LEU A 44 -1.50 -4.13 12.31
C LEU A 44 -0.32 -4.40 11.37
N ALA A 45 0.92 -4.11 11.81
CA ALA A 45 2.11 -4.36 11.01
C ALA A 45 2.25 -5.83 10.57
N VAL A 46 1.90 -6.78 11.45
CA VAL A 46 1.89 -8.21 11.13
C VAL A 46 0.79 -8.51 10.12
N ARG A 47 -0.42 -7.98 10.35
CA ARG A 47 -1.55 -8.18 9.42
C ARG A 47 -1.19 -7.68 8.02
N CYS A 48 -0.62 -6.48 7.92
CA CYS A 48 -0.17 -5.91 6.64
C CYS A 48 0.77 -6.85 5.89
N TYR A 49 1.84 -7.29 6.56
CA TYR A 49 2.87 -8.09 5.90
C TYR A 49 2.36 -9.49 5.53
N LEU A 50 1.70 -10.19 6.47
CA LEU A 50 1.19 -11.54 6.22
C LEU A 50 0.09 -11.55 5.16
N THR A 51 -0.83 -10.56 5.17
CA THR A 51 -1.84 -10.45 4.12
C THR A 51 -1.20 -10.13 2.77
N ALA A 52 -0.28 -9.17 2.69
CA ALA A 52 0.41 -8.87 1.42
C ALA A 52 1.13 -10.10 0.87
N LEU A 53 1.84 -10.84 1.73
CA LEU A 53 2.54 -12.05 1.32
C LEU A 53 1.58 -13.18 0.91
N ALA A 54 0.46 -13.36 1.62
CA ALA A 54 -0.57 -14.35 1.27
C ALA A 54 -1.21 -14.04 -0.10
N VAL A 55 -1.57 -12.78 -0.35
CA VAL A 55 -2.12 -12.37 -1.65
C VAL A 55 -1.08 -12.58 -2.74
N PHE A 56 0.16 -12.12 -2.54
CA PHE A 56 1.22 -12.29 -3.53
C PHE A 56 1.50 -13.77 -3.85
N ALA A 57 1.49 -14.64 -2.84
CA ALA A 57 1.66 -16.08 -3.01
C ALA A 57 0.49 -16.75 -3.76
N SER A 58 -0.70 -16.16 -3.70
CA SER A 58 -1.88 -16.64 -4.43
C SER A 58 -1.93 -16.22 -5.90
N LEU A 59 -1.08 -15.27 -6.31
CA LEU A 59 -1.03 -14.79 -7.69
C LEU A 59 -0.43 -15.84 -8.65
N ASP A 60 -0.90 -15.83 -9.90
CA ASP A 60 -0.26 -16.61 -10.95
C ASP A 60 1.19 -16.14 -11.22
N MET A 61 1.93 -16.93 -12.00
CA MET A 61 3.34 -16.64 -12.27
C MET A 61 3.56 -15.33 -13.04
N VAL A 62 2.63 -14.95 -13.91
CA VAL A 62 2.72 -13.72 -14.72
C VAL A 62 2.54 -12.51 -13.81
N ASP A 63 1.52 -12.54 -12.95
CA ASP A 63 1.22 -11.46 -12.01
C ASP A 63 2.34 -11.30 -10.97
N ARG A 64 2.87 -12.40 -10.43
CA ARG A 64 4.04 -12.35 -9.52
C ARG A 64 5.26 -11.73 -10.19
N LYS A 65 5.51 -12.05 -11.47
CA LYS A 65 6.62 -11.46 -12.22
C LYS A 65 6.43 -9.96 -12.45
N ARG A 66 5.20 -9.51 -12.72
CA ARG A 66 4.88 -8.08 -12.86
C ARG A 66 5.07 -7.31 -11.55
N LEU A 67 4.80 -7.95 -10.42
CA LEU A 67 4.90 -7.35 -9.08
C LEU A 67 6.21 -7.67 -8.34
N SER A 68 7.28 -8.08 -9.03
CA SER A 68 8.55 -8.43 -8.38
C SER A 68 9.16 -7.28 -7.57
N ASP A 69 9.04 -6.04 -8.07
CA ASP A 69 9.55 -4.85 -7.38
C ASP A 69 8.71 -4.50 -6.15
N ASP A 70 7.41 -4.80 -6.21
CA ASP A 70 6.49 -4.62 -5.09
C ASP A 70 6.74 -5.66 -4.00
N TYR A 71 7.12 -6.89 -4.36
CA TYR A 71 7.57 -7.90 -3.40
C TYR A 71 8.76 -7.40 -2.57
N ARG A 72 9.74 -6.73 -3.21
CA ARG A 72 10.87 -6.12 -2.49
C ARG A 72 10.41 -5.08 -1.47
N ARG A 73 9.36 -4.29 -1.77
CA ARG A 73 8.81 -3.31 -0.82
C ARG A 73 8.19 -3.99 0.42
N PHE A 74 7.60 -5.16 0.27
CA PHE A 74 7.10 -5.94 1.42
C PHE A 74 8.25 -6.40 2.31
N GLU A 75 9.36 -6.86 1.71
CA GLU A 75 10.56 -7.23 2.46
C GLU A 75 11.22 -6.04 3.15
N GLU A 76 11.29 -4.89 2.50
CA GLU A 76 11.76 -3.64 3.13
C GLU A 76 10.86 -3.24 4.31
N PHE A 77 9.54 -3.36 4.16
CA PHE A 77 8.59 -3.13 5.24
C PHE A 77 8.85 -4.08 6.41
N ARG A 78 9.00 -5.38 6.14
CA ARG A 78 9.34 -6.40 7.15
C ARG A 78 10.61 -6.04 7.93
N LEU A 79 11.68 -5.70 7.22
CA LEU A 79 12.96 -5.34 7.83
C LEU A 79 12.84 -4.07 8.69
N LYS A 80 12.11 -3.06 8.22
CA LYS A 80 11.84 -1.83 8.99
C LYS A 80 11.10 -2.14 10.30
N ILE A 81 10.08 -3.00 10.26
CA ILE A 81 9.34 -3.39 11.47
C ILE A 81 10.22 -4.20 12.42
N LEU A 82 10.97 -5.18 11.91
CA LEU A 82 11.90 -6.00 12.72
C LEU A 82 13.00 -5.17 13.38
N GLY A 83 13.46 -4.09 12.73
CA GLY A 83 14.44 -3.14 13.29
C GLY A 83 13.86 -2.06 14.20
N SER A 84 12.54 -2.02 14.38
CA SER A 84 11.85 -1.05 15.25
C SER A 84 11.59 -1.62 16.65
N GLU A 85 11.10 -0.77 17.57
CA GLU A 85 10.67 -1.20 18.91
C GLU A 85 9.59 -2.30 18.87
N LEU A 86 8.73 -2.29 17.85
CA LEU A 86 7.71 -3.32 17.63
C LEU A 86 8.31 -4.69 17.29
N GLY A 87 9.53 -4.72 16.74
CA GLY A 87 10.20 -5.91 16.24
C GLY A 87 10.30 -7.03 17.27
N ASN A 88 10.52 -6.69 18.54
CA ASN A 88 10.57 -7.66 19.63
C ASN A 88 9.22 -8.35 19.88
N ALA A 89 8.11 -7.60 19.81
CA ALA A 89 6.77 -8.12 20.04
C ALA A 89 6.24 -8.95 18.85
N VAL A 90 6.62 -8.57 17.62
CA VAL A 90 6.08 -9.16 16.39
C VAL A 90 7.03 -10.13 15.68
N GLY A 91 8.27 -10.27 16.17
CA GLY A 91 9.32 -11.02 15.51
C GLY A 91 8.96 -12.47 15.17
N ARG A 92 8.18 -13.13 16.04
CA ARG A 92 7.70 -14.51 15.80
C ARG A 92 6.89 -14.67 14.51
N TYR A 93 6.16 -13.63 14.11
CA TYR A 93 5.34 -13.67 12.90
C TYR A 93 6.13 -13.33 11.64
N LEU A 94 7.14 -12.47 11.77
CA LEU A 94 7.84 -11.88 10.62
C LEU A 94 9.13 -12.63 10.25
N ARG A 95 9.72 -13.41 11.15
CA ARG A 95 10.92 -14.20 10.86
C ARG A 95 10.60 -15.45 10.05
N GLU A 96 9.49 -16.12 10.36
CA GLU A 96 9.04 -17.35 9.70
C GLU A 96 7.59 -17.18 9.18
N PRO A 97 7.36 -16.26 8.22
CA PRO A 97 6.00 -15.85 7.87
C PRO A 97 5.20 -16.92 7.12
N TRP A 98 5.88 -17.86 6.47
CA TRP A 98 5.24 -18.93 5.71
C TRP A 98 4.49 -19.94 6.59
N GLU A 99 4.85 -20.05 7.88
CA GLU A 99 4.07 -20.83 8.85
C GLU A 99 2.73 -20.15 9.20
N GLN A 100 2.61 -18.86 8.89
CA GLN A 100 1.48 -18.00 9.24
C GLN A 100 0.61 -17.67 8.02
N ILE A 101 0.81 -18.35 6.89
CA ILE A 101 0.09 -18.11 5.64
C ILE A 101 -0.50 -19.40 5.08
N ARG A 102 -1.70 -19.30 4.51
CA ARG A 102 -2.34 -20.37 3.75
C ARG A 102 -2.99 -19.79 2.49
N VAL A 103 -2.75 -20.42 1.35
CA VAL A 103 -3.38 -20.05 0.07
C VAL A 103 -4.31 -21.17 -0.33
N GLU A 104 -5.61 -20.88 -0.42
CA GLU A 104 -6.61 -21.88 -0.80
C GLU A 104 -7.14 -21.67 -2.22
N THR A 105 -7.24 -20.41 -2.65
CA THR A 105 -7.69 -20.07 -4.00
C THR A 105 -6.67 -19.16 -4.67
N PRO A 106 -6.35 -19.39 -5.96
CA PRO A 106 -5.58 -18.44 -6.74
C PRO A 106 -6.30 -17.09 -6.83
N THR A 107 -5.53 -16.01 -6.78
CA THR A 107 -6.01 -14.64 -7.01
C THR A 107 -5.41 -14.12 -8.30
N SER A 108 -6.15 -13.28 -9.01
CA SER A 108 -5.63 -12.52 -10.15
C SER A 108 -5.80 -11.03 -9.90
N ILE A 109 -4.98 -10.23 -10.57
CA ILE A 109 -5.13 -8.78 -10.56
C ILE A 109 -6.02 -8.36 -11.74
N ASP A 110 -7.03 -7.54 -11.46
CA ASP A 110 -7.78 -6.86 -12.51
C ASP A 110 -6.94 -5.73 -13.11
N TRP A 111 -6.08 -6.11 -14.06
CA TRP A 111 -5.22 -5.16 -14.76
C TRP A 111 -5.98 -4.16 -15.63
N LEU A 112 -7.17 -4.52 -16.12
CA LEU A 112 -8.00 -3.60 -16.90
C LEU A 112 -8.54 -2.48 -15.99
N GLU A 113 -8.98 -2.84 -14.79
CA GLU A 113 -9.39 -1.87 -13.78
C GLU A 113 -8.21 -1.01 -13.32
N PHE A 114 -7.04 -1.61 -13.08
CA PHE A 114 -5.84 -0.86 -12.72
C PHE A 114 -5.50 0.20 -13.79
N GLU A 115 -5.53 -0.20 -15.06
CA GLU A 115 -5.30 0.70 -16.19
C GLU A 115 -6.35 1.82 -16.26
N ARG A 116 -7.63 1.50 -16.05
CA ARG A 116 -8.71 2.50 -15.99
C ARG A 116 -8.46 3.53 -14.87
N ARG A 117 -8.13 3.08 -13.66
CA ARG A 117 -7.81 3.99 -12.54
C ARG A 117 -6.55 4.80 -12.83
N ARG A 118 -5.55 4.19 -13.46
CA ARG A 118 -4.31 4.86 -13.88
C ARG A 118 -4.59 6.00 -14.86
N GLU A 119 -5.48 5.82 -15.83
CA GLU A 119 -5.89 6.88 -16.75
C GLU A 119 -6.53 8.06 -16.02
N ASN A 120 -7.36 7.79 -15.00
CA ASN A 120 -8.02 8.84 -14.21
C ASN A 120 -7.02 9.73 -13.45
N VAL A 121 -5.97 9.13 -12.88
CA VAL A 121 -4.95 9.89 -12.13
C VAL A 121 -3.82 10.45 -12.98
N ARG A 122 -3.68 9.98 -14.24
CA ARG A 122 -2.61 10.41 -15.16
C ARG A 122 -2.51 11.93 -15.33
N PRO A 123 -3.61 12.72 -15.43
CA PRO A 123 -3.52 14.17 -15.49
C PRO A 123 -2.83 14.77 -14.26
N HIS A 124 -3.12 14.26 -13.07
CA HIS A 124 -2.50 14.70 -11.81
C HIS A 124 -1.01 14.36 -11.77
N LEU A 125 -0.63 13.16 -12.22
CA LEU A 125 0.77 12.75 -12.32
C LEU A 125 1.55 13.67 -13.28
N LYS A 126 0.98 13.98 -14.46
CA LYS A 126 1.59 14.91 -15.41
C LYS A 126 1.78 16.31 -14.82
N ARG A 127 0.80 16.82 -14.07
CA ARG A 127 0.90 18.11 -13.37
C ARG A 127 2.01 18.10 -12.32
N LEU A 128 2.13 17.02 -11.55
CA LEU A 128 3.20 16.87 -10.55
C LEU A 128 4.59 16.80 -11.16
N VAL A 129 4.77 16.03 -12.24
CA VAL A 129 6.06 15.97 -12.96
C VAL A 129 6.41 17.34 -13.54
N GLY A 130 5.47 18.01 -14.20
CA GLY A 130 5.71 19.36 -14.72
C GLY A 130 5.98 20.40 -13.63
N LEU A 131 5.41 20.23 -12.43
CA LEU A 131 5.72 21.06 -11.27
C LEU A 131 7.15 20.77 -10.77
N TRP A 132 7.50 19.49 -10.61
CA TRP A 132 8.82 19.05 -10.18
C TRP A 132 9.94 19.62 -11.06
N GLU A 133 9.77 19.57 -12.38
CA GLU A 133 10.74 20.10 -13.35
C GLU A 133 10.95 21.62 -13.29
N ARG A 134 9.95 22.37 -12.78
CA ARG A 134 9.96 23.83 -12.78
C ARG A 134 10.30 24.44 -11.43
N THR A 135 10.15 23.68 -10.36
CA THR A 135 10.40 24.15 -8.99
C THR A 135 11.85 23.95 -8.58
N ARG A 136 12.42 24.91 -7.85
CA ARG A 136 13.82 24.85 -7.41
C ARG A 136 13.99 24.21 -6.05
N ASN A 137 12.91 24.11 -5.28
CA ASN A 137 12.93 23.58 -3.92
C ASN A 137 11.58 22.98 -3.53
N ARG A 138 11.60 22.26 -2.40
CA ARG A 138 10.43 21.60 -1.81
C ARG A 138 9.29 22.57 -1.51
N SER A 139 9.57 23.77 -1.01
CA SER A 139 8.51 24.71 -0.61
C SER A 139 7.68 25.19 -1.81
N GLU A 140 8.33 25.48 -2.93
CA GLU A 140 7.67 25.83 -4.19
C GLU A 140 6.81 24.67 -4.73
N PHE A 141 7.35 23.44 -4.73
CA PHE A 141 6.59 22.25 -5.10
C PHE A 141 5.35 22.08 -4.22
N LEU A 142 5.51 22.20 -2.90
CA LEU A 142 4.40 22.12 -1.97
C LEU A 142 3.44 23.30 -2.06
N ALA A 143 3.76 24.40 -2.73
CA ALA A 143 2.82 25.51 -2.92
C ALA A 143 1.96 25.28 -4.18
N GLY A 144 2.54 24.75 -5.25
CA GLY A 144 1.86 24.51 -6.52
C GLY A 144 1.08 23.19 -6.63
N ALA A 145 1.01 22.41 -5.55
CA ALA A 145 0.35 21.10 -5.50
C ALA A 145 -1.01 21.11 -4.76
N ASP A 146 -1.65 22.27 -4.64
CA ASP A 146 -2.96 22.47 -4.00
C ASP A 146 -4.09 21.66 -4.65
N PHE A 147 -4.00 21.44 -5.95
CA PHE A 147 -4.91 20.61 -6.74
C PHE A 147 -5.02 19.15 -6.26
N LEU A 148 -4.09 18.68 -5.43
CA LEU A 148 -4.18 17.36 -4.81
C LEU A 148 -5.31 17.25 -3.78
N SER A 149 -5.89 18.37 -3.36
CA SER A 149 -7.08 18.41 -2.50
C SER A 149 -8.33 17.79 -3.14
N GLU A 150 -8.36 17.67 -4.47
CA GLU A 150 -9.50 17.13 -5.24
C GLU A 150 -9.53 15.58 -5.26
N LEU A 151 -8.42 14.93 -4.88
CA LEU A 151 -8.28 13.48 -4.99
C LEU A 151 -8.96 12.73 -3.85
N SER A 152 -9.55 11.57 -4.18
CA SER A 152 -9.92 10.60 -3.14
C SER A 152 -8.67 10.00 -2.48
N VAL A 153 -8.84 9.39 -1.30
CA VAL A 153 -7.74 8.66 -0.62
C VAL A 153 -7.18 7.54 -1.51
N ASP A 154 -8.04 6.87 -2.27
CA ASP A 154 -7.65 5.80 -3.19
C ASP A 154 -6.80 6.34 -4.35
N ASP A 155 -7.27 7.41 -5.00
CA ASP A 155 -6.53 8.05 -6.09
C ASP A 155 -5.20 8.65 -5.62
N ALA A 156 -5.16 9.18 -4.40
CA ALA A 156 -3.94 9.67 -3.76
C ALA A 156 -2.90 8.55 -3.54
N LEU A 157 -3.34 7.36 -3.11
CA LEU A 157 -2.47 6.19 -2.98
C LEU A 157 -1.98 5.69 -4.34
N LEU A 158 -2.85 5.65 -5.35
CA LEU A 158 -2.46 5.29 -6.71
C LEU A 158 -1.43 6.27 -7.26
N LEU A 159 -1.66 7.57 -7.06
CA LEU A 159 -0.76 8.62 -7.48
C LEU A 159 0.61 8.48 -6.81
N SER A 160 0.65 8.24 -5.49
CA SER A 160 1.87 7.95 -4.75
C SER A 160 2.60 6.72 -5.29
N TYR A 161 1.86 5.65 -5.61
CA TYR A 161 2.41 4.43 -6.19
C TYR A 161 3.05 4.68 -7.56
N LEU A 162 2.35 5.40 -8.45
CA LEU A 162 2.78 5.72 -9.80
C LEU A 162 3.89 6.78 -9.87
N SER A 163 4.06 7.56 -8.81
CA SER A 163 5.13 8.57 -8.73
C SER A 163 6.52 7.96 -8.84
N GLY A 164 6.68 6.66 -8.59
CA GLY A 164 7.90 5.93 -8.92
C GLY A 164 9.05 6.24 -7.96
N GLU A 165 10.10 6.91 -8.48
CA GLU A 165 11.38 7.12 -7.78
C GLU A 165 11.22 7.69 -6.37
N ALA A 166 12.09 7.26 -5.45
CA ALA A 166 11.99 7.62 -4.03
C ALA A 166 11.91 9.15 -3.81
N GLY A 167 12.70 9.94 -4.54
CA GLY A 167 12.75 11.40 -4.39
C GLY A 167 11.44 12.10 -4.74
N ILE A 168 10.85 11.79 -5.90
CA ILE A 168 9.58 12.40 -6.31
C ILE A 168 8.42 11.85 -5.47
N ARG A 169 8.43 10.55 -5.13
CA ARG A 169 7.39 9.92 -4.31
C ARG A 169 7.29 10.56 -2.92
N GLU A 170 8.42 10.86 -2.28
CA GLU A 170 8.45 11.56 -1.00
C GLU A 170 7.82 12.96 -1.07
N LEU A 171 8.08 13.70 -2.14
CA LEU A 171 7.50 15.02 -2.36
C LEU A 171 6.00 14.95 -2.64
N VAL A 172 5.56 13.98 -3.43
CA VAL A 172 4.13 13.74 -3.68
C VAL A 172 3.42 13.38 -2.38
N ASN A 173 3.98 12.48 -1.57
CA ASN A 173 3.41 12.14 -0.26
C ASN A 173 3.34 13.35 0.68
N ALA A 174 4.37 14.20 0.68
CA ALA A 174 4.37 15.44 1.45
C ALA A 174 3.31 16.44 0.97
N ALA A 175 3.11 16.54 -0.35
CA ALA A 175 2.10 17.39 -0.95
C ALA A 175 0.69 16.90 -0.64
N LEU A 176 0.45 15.59 -0.76
CA LEU A 176 -0.79 14.93 -0.36
C LEU A 176 -1.07 15.19 1.13
N GLY A 177 -0.09 14.99 2.01
CA GLY A 177 -0.24 15.24 3.44
C GLY A 177 -0.50 16.71 3.79
N LYS A 178 -0.10 17.67 2.93
CA LYS A 178 -0.34 19.10 3.13
C LYS A 178 -1.73 19.52 2.64
N HIS A 179 -2.13 19.06 1.46
CA HIS A 179 -3.28 19.60 0.72
C HIS A 179 -4.50 18.69 0.71
N ASN A 180 -4.34 17.40 0.96
CA ASN A 180 -5.44 16.44 0.97
C ASN A 180 -5.78 16.03 2.41
N GLY A 181 -6.87 16.61 2.93
CA GLY A 181 -7.31 16.42 4.32
C GLY A 181 -7.63 14.96 4.64
N ASP A 182 -8.43 14.32 3.79
CA ASP A 182 -8.86 12.93 3.97
C ASP A 182 -7.68 11.96 3.93
N PHE A 183 -6.74 12.16 3.00
CA PHE A 183 -5.52 11.36 2.93
C PHE A 183 -4.68 11.53 4.19
N ARG A 184 -4.51 12.77 4.68
CA ARG A 184 -3.78 13.04 5.93
C ARG A 184 -4.44 12.34 7.11
N GLU A 185 -5.76 12.41 7.22
CA GLU A 185 -6.50 11.73 8.29
C GLU A 185 -6.32 10.21 8.24
N MET A 186 -6.36 9.63 7.03
CA MET A 186 -6.14 8.19 6.86
C MET A 186 -4.71 7.80 7.22
N VAL A 187 -3.70 8.59 6.85
CA VAL A 187 -2.30 8.40 7.26
C VAL A 187 -2.17 8.44 8.79
N VAL A 188 -2.83 9.38 9.46
CA VAL A 188 -2.82 9.47 10.93
C VAL A 188 -3.45 8.24 11.57
N ARG A 189 -4.61 7.77 11.06
CA ARG A 189 -5.25 6.54 11.52
C ARG A 189 -4.36 5.32 11.34
N TYR A 190 -3.74 5.18 10.17
CA TYR A 190 -2.80 4.12 9.85
C TYR A 190 -1.60 4.11 10.82
N PHE A 191 -0.93 5.25 11.03
CA PHE A 191 0.22 5.31 11.93
C PHE A 191 -0.15 5.09 13.39
N ARG A 192 -1.35 5.50 13.83
CA ARG A 192 -1.86 5.16 15.16
C ARG A 192 -2.02 3.64 15.28
N ALA A 193 -2.71 3.00 14.34
CA ALA A 193 -2.92 1.55 14.37
C ALA A 193 -1.62 0.72 14.24
N LEU A 194 -0.59 1.25 13.58
CA LEU A 194 0.73 0.63 13.54
C LEU A 194 1.43 0.58 14.91
N ARG A 195 1.22 1.59 15.75
CA ARG A 195 1.87 1.68 17.07
C ARG A 195 1.24 0.78 18.13
N GLY A 196 0.08 0.18 17.82
CA GLY A 196 -0.74 -0.55 18.79
C GLY A 196 -1.59 0.38 19.66
#